data_AF-A0A367KUI2-F1
#
_entry.id   AF-A0A367KUI2-F1
#
_cell.length_a   1.000
_cell.length_b   1.000
_cell.length_c   1.000
_cell.angle_alpha   90.00
_cell.angle_beta   90.00
_cell.angle_gamma   90.00
#
_symmetry.space_group_name_H-M   'P 1'
#
loop_
_entity.id
_entity.type
_entity.pdbx_description
1 polymer ?
#
loop_
_entity_poly.entity_id
_entity_poly.type
_entity_poly.pdbx_seq_one_letter_code
_entity_poly.pdbx_strand_id
1 'polypeptide(L)'
;MFEKSKSRENEDARIRPLDIMCSPLRRISLVDRIFVSYCCNSNGSLHRRDKKRQETVIEELIADGDTKDMLRHISTNNKVYLVALDRAGLSTNCEEFEKFIRNNLGLQIIIVDTLPFNNKVIVCECKMLLNYSELIKAFDCRILVERPKGSNRLRWQTRY
;
A
#
# COMPACT_ATOMS: atom_id res chain seq x y z
N MET A 1 -1.03 0.24 -1.53
CA MET A 1 -1.80 1.49 -1.66
C MET A 1 -1.00 2.44 -2.54
N PHE A 2 -1.46 2.82 -3.73
CA PHE A 2 -0.57 3.42 -4.75
C PHE A 2 -0.72 4.94 -4.90
N GLU A 3 0.39 5.62 -5.22
CA GLU A 3 0.47 7.07 -5.48
C GLU A 3 0.59 7.32 -7.00
N LYS A 4 -0.39 8.02 -7.61
CA LYS A 4 -0.24 8.69 -8.90
C LYS A 4 -0.26 10.21 -8.70
N SER A 5 0.60 10.92 -9.42
CA SER A 5 0.76 12.37 -9.34
C SER A 5 -0.49 13.15 -9.79
N LYS A 6 -0.65 14.38 -9.27
CA LYS A 6 -1.68 15.36 -9.68
C LYS A 6 -1.45 15.86 -11.12
N SER A 7 -1.61 15.01 -12.13
CA SER A 7 -1.86 15.46 -13.51
C SER A 7 -3.35 15.73 -13.71
N ARG A 8 -3.72 16.56 -14.69
CA ARG A 8 -5.09 16.68 -15.24
C ARG A 8 -5.52 15.39 -15.98
N GLU A 9 -5.15 14.24 -15.45
CA GLU A 9 -5.57 12.95 -15.99
C GLU A 9 -7.04 12.72 -15.64
N ASN A 10 -7.80 12.26 -16.63
CA ASN A 10 -9.20 11.88 -16.50
C ASN A 10 -9.37 10.91 -15.31
N GLU A 11 -10.44 11.04 -14.51
CA GLU A 11 -10.67 10.23 -13.31
C GLU A 11 -10.66 8.72 -13.65
N ASP A 12 -11.22 8.36 -14.80
CA ASP A 12 -11.15 7.02 -15.41
C ASP A 12 -9.72 6.46 -15.54
N ALA A 13 -8.75 7.31 -15.87
CA ALA A 13 -7.34 6.91 -16.05
C ALA A 13 -6.63 6.61 -14.73
N ARG A 14 -7.24 6.97 -13.60
CA ARG A 14 -6.78 6.65 -12.24
C ARG A 14 -7.55 5.50 -11.63
N ILE A 15 -8.83 5.38 -11.91
CA ILE A 15 -9.70 4.30 -11.41
C ILE A 15 -9.27 2.96 -12.00
N ARG A 16 -9.12 2.87 -13.34
CA ARG A 16 -8.77 1.61 -14.02
C ARG A 16 -7.52 0.92 -13.43
N PRO A 17 -6.38 1.60 -13.22
CA PRO A 17 -5.22 0.98 -12.57
C PRO A 17 -5.50 0.45 -11.16
N LEU A 18 -6.27 1.19 -10.36
CA LEU A 18 -6.59 0.80 -8.98
C LEU A 18 -7.44 -0.47 -8.98
N ASP A 19 -8.44 -0.56 -9.85
CA ASP A 19 -9.29 -1.76 -9.98
C ASP A 19 -8.51 -3.01 -10.44
N ILE A 20 -7.60 -2.84 -11.41
CA ILE A 20 -6.71 -3.90 -11.87
C ILE A 20 -5.83 -4.41 -10.72
N MET A 21 -5.47 -3.54 -9.76
CA MET A 21 -4.67 -3.92 -8.60
C MET A 21 -5.51 -4.52 -7.46
N CYS A 22 -6.78 -4.12 -7.31
CA CYS A 22 -7.68 -4.67 -6.29
C CYS A 22 -8.12 -6.10 -6.63
N SER A 23 -8.34 -6.40 -7.91
CA SER A 23 -8.86 -7.70 -8.35
C SER A 23 -7.97 -8.89 -7.94
N PRO A 24 -6.64 -8.85 -8.10
CA PRO A 24 -5.73 -9.90 -7.62
C PRO A 24 -5.72 -10.06 -6.10
N LEU A 25 -5.83 -8.97 -5.33
CA LEU A 25 -5.85 -9.06 -3.86
C LEU A 25 -7.02 -9.91 -3.38
N ARG A 26 -8.19 -9.76 -4.01
CA ARG A 26 -9.37 -10.55 -3.64
C ARG A 26 -9.28 -11.99 -4.12
N ARG A 27 -8.80 -12.21 -5.35
CA ARG A 27 -8.83 -13.52 -6.01
C ARG A 27 -7.64 -14.42 -5.66
N ILE A 28 -6.47 -13.84 -5.44
CA ILE A 28 -5.19 -14.55 -5.26
C ILE A 28 -4.76 -14.46 -3.80
N SER A 29 -4.70 -13.24 -3.26
CA SER A 29 -4.26 -13.00 -1.88
C SER A 29 -5.36 -13.27 -0.83
N LEU A 30 -6.59 -13.54 -1.29
CA LEU A 30 -7.77 -13.90 -0.49
C LEU A 30 -8.03 -12.94 0.68
N VAL A 31 -7.84 -11.64 0.47
CA VAL A 31 -8.07 -10.65 1.52
C VAL A 31 -9.56 -10.46 1.82
N ASP A 32 -9.90 -10.31 3.10
CA ASP A 32 -11.29 -10.10 3.55
C ASP A 32 -11.83 -8.72 3.14
N ARG A 33 -10.96 -7.70 3.21
CA ARG A 33 -11.29 -6.29 2.96
C ARG A 33 -10.20 -5.63 2.12
N ILE A 34 -10.59 -4.79 1.17
CA ILE A 34 -9.70 -4.02 0.31
C ILE A 34 -9.86 -2.54 0.62
N PHE A 35 -8.75 -1.86 0.91
CA PHE A 35 -8.75 -0.42 1.14
C PHE A 35 -7.85 0.29 0.14
N VAL A 36 -8.34 1.38 -0.43
CA VAL A 36 -7.65 2.13 -1.49
C VAL A 36 -7.59 3.60 -1.13
N SER A 37 -6.41 4.19 -1.27
CA SER A 37 -6.29 5.63 -1.34
C SER A 37 -6.05 6.05 -2.76
N TYR A 38 -6.89 6.96 -3.21
CA TYR A 38 -6.87 7.44 -4.59
C TYR A 38 -5.76 8.46 -4.85
N CYS A 39 -5.37 9.24 -3.84
CA CYS A 39 -4.38 10.30 -3.96
C CYS A 39 -3.67 10.52 -2.62
N CYS A 40 -2.52 9.89 -2.42
CA CYS A 40 -1.73 10.08 -1.20
C CYS A 40 -0.26 10.39 -1.48
N ASN A 41 0.36 11.12 -0.56
CA ASN A 41 1.80 11.25 -0.50
C ASN A 41 2.37 10.08 0.33
N SER A 42 3.16 9.21 -0.30
CA SER A 42 3.79 8.04 0.34
C SER A 42 4.81 8.41 1.43
N ASN A 43 5.37 9.63 1.41
CA ASN A 43 6.21 10.17 2.49
C ASN A 43 5.39 10.70 3.67
N GLY A 44 4.09 10.93 3.47
CA GLY A 44 3.20 11.45 4.48
C GLY A 44 2.67 10.36 5.41
N SER A 45 2.41 10.76 6.65
CA SER A 45 1.75 9.93 7.67
C SER A 45 0.47 9.28 7.15
N LEU A 46 0.30 7.96 7.37
CA LEU A 46 -0.92 7.21 7.02
C LEU A 46 -2.17 7.86 7.63
N HIS A 47 -2.06 8.38 8.86
CA HIS A 47 -3.15 9.08 9.55
C HIS A 47 -3.57 10.40 8.88
N ARG A 48 -2.76 10.98 7.98
CA ARG A 48 -3.09 12.22 7.27
C ARG A 48 -3.64 11.97 5.86
N ARG A 49 -3.67 10.73 5.40
CA ARG A 49 -4.18 10.36 4.07
C ARG A 49 -5.71 10.41 4.05
N ASP A 50 -6.28 10.65 2.87
CA ASP A 50 -7.73 10.69 2.62
C ASP A 50 -8.54 11.59 3.57
N LYS A 51 -7.99 12.75 3.97
CA LYS A 51 -8.72 13.72 4.82
C LYS A 51 -10.02 14.22 4.18
N LYS A 52 -10.05 14.35 2.86
CA LYS A 52 -11.24 14.63 2.09
C LYS A 52 -11.58 13.35 1.35
N ARG A 53 -12.64 12.68 1.80
CA ARG A 53 -13.13 11.45 1.18
C ARG A 53 -13.56 11.74 -0.26
N GLN A 54 -13.16 10.87 -1.18
CA GLN A 54 -13.59 10.93 -2.57
C GLN A 54 -14.62 9.84 -2.80
N GLU A 55 -15.84 10.09 -2.34
CA GLU A 55 -16.93 9.11 -2.29
C GLU A 55 -17.24 8.54 -3.68
N THR A 56 -17.38 9.39 -4.69
CA THR A 56 -17.65 8.97 -6.08
C THR A 56 -16.61 7.99 -6.61
N VAL A 57 -15.34 8.24 -6.33
CA VAL A 57 -14.23 7.37 -6.77
C VAL A 57 -14.21 6.05 -6.02
N ILE A 58 -14.49 6.07 -4.71
CA ILE A 58 -14.48 4.84 -3.90
C ILE A 58 -15.66 3.94 -4.29
N GLU A 59 -16.82 4.51 -4.58
CA GLU A 59 -18.02 3.79 -5.03
C GLU A 59 -17.82 3.08 -6.38
N GLU A 60 -16.99 3.64 -7.26
CA GLU A 60 -16.66 3.05 -8.55
C GLU A 60 -15.56 1.96 -8.48
N LEU A 61 -14.85 1.86 -7.35
CA LEU A 61 -13.76 0.90 -7.17
C LEU A 61 -14.23 -0.39 -6.50
N ILE A 62 -13.52 -1.49 -6.80
CA ILE A 62 -13.66 -2.76 -6.06
C ILE A 62 -12.91 -2.65 -4.72
N ALA A 63 -13.36 -1.75 -3.84
CA ALA A 63 -12.80 -1.47 -2.53
C ALA A 63 -13.88 -1.36 -1.45
N ASP A 64 -13.54 -1.76 -0.23
CA ASP A 64 -14.39 -1.65 0.97
C ASP A 64 -14.26 -0.27 1.66
N GLY A 65 -13.30 0.57 1.24
CA GLY A 65 -13.13 1.91 1.77
C GLY A 65 -11.75 2.52 1.49
N ASP A 66 -11.44 3.61 2.19
CA ASP A 66 -10.17 4.33 2.07
C ASP A 66 -9.17 4.04 3.21
N THR A 67 -8.07 4.81 3.29
CA THR A 67 -7.08 4.63 4.38
C THR A 67 -7.66 4.90 5.76
N LYS A 68 -8.68 5.77 5.88
CA LYS A 68 -9.35 6.04 7.16
C LYS A 68 -10.21 4.87 7.58
N ASP A 69 -10.92 4.28 6.63
CA ASP A 69 -11.68 3.05 6.86
C ASP A 69 -10.74 1.90 7.26
N MET A 70 -9.57 1.78 6.62
CA MET A 70 -8.51 0.83 7.01
C MET A 70 -8.02 1.06 8.44
N LEU A 71 -7.69 2.31 8.80
CA LEU A 71 -7.20 2.65 10.14
C LEU A 71 -8.24 2.34 11.21
N ARG A 72 -9.52 2.63 10.93
CA ARG A 72 -10.64 2.28 11.81
C ARG A 72 -10.81 0.77 11.92
N HIS A 73 -10.64 0.04 10.82
CA HIS A 73 -10.70 -1.42 10.84
C HIS A 73 -9.58 -2.01 11.71
N ILE A 74 -8.35 -1.51 11.58
CA ILE A 74 -7.21 -1.96 12.40
C ILE A 74 -7.42 -1.61 13.88
N SER A 75 -7.95 -0.43 14.20
CA SER A 75 -8.14 -0.02 15.60
C SER A 75 -9.28 -0.74 16.31
N THR A 76 -10.24 -1.30 15.57
CA THR A 76 -11.41 -2.00 16.12
C THR A 76 -11.22 -3.52 16.21
N ASN A 77 -10.19 -4.06 15.56
CA ASN A 77 -9.92 -5.49 15.51
C ASN A 77 -8.58 -5.83 16.19
N ASN A 78 -8.57 -6.90 16.98
CA ASN A 78 -7.40 -7.27 17.79
C ASN A 78 -6.35 -8.09 17.01
N LYS A 79 -6.70 -8.57 15.82
CA LYS A 79 -5.86 -9.42 15.00
C LYS A 79 -6.08 -9.11 13.53
N VAL A 80 -5.25 -8.22 13.01
CA VAL A 80 -5.28 -7.80 11.60
C VAL A 80 -3.96 -8.14 10.93
N TYR A 81 -4.07 -8.67 9.71
CA TYR A 81 -2.97 -8.84 8.78
C TYR A 81 -3.14 -7.85 7.64
N LEU A 82 -2.17 -6.95 7.50
CA LEU A 82 -2.22 -5.92 6.47
C LEU A 82 -1.44 -6.38 5.24
N VAL A 83 -2.15 -6.56 4.13
CA VAL A 83 -1.54 -6.86 2.84
C VAL A 83 -1.32 -5.57 2.06
N ALA A 84 -0.10 -5.38 1.57
CA ALA A 84 0.28 -4.27 0.70
C ALA A 84 0.95 -4.79 -0.56
N LEU A 85 0.61 -4.18 -1.70
CA LEU A 85 1.15 -4.59 -3.01
C LEU A 85 2.62 -4.21 -3.21
N ASP A 86 3.10 -3.21 -2.47
CA ASP A 86 4.51 -2.84 -2.42
C ASP A 86 4.82 -2.08 -1.11
N ARG A 87 6.11 -1.89 -0.84
CA ARG A 87 6.59 -1.17 0.35
C ARG A 87 6.26 0.31 0.28
N ALA A 88 6.46 0.92 -0.89
CA ALA A 88 6.22 2.34 -1.12
C ALA A 88 4.76 2.74 -0.87
N GLY A 89 3.84 1.81 -1.10
CA GLY A 89 2.43 2.04 -0.90
C GLY A 89 1.98 2.07 0.56
N LEU A 90 2.75 1.46 1.47
CA LEU A 90 2.53 1.65 2.90
C LEU A 90 3.14 2.99 3.32
N SER A 91 4.45 3.12 3.22
CA SER A 91 5.16 4.35 3.55
C SER A 91 6.55 4.30 2.94
N THR A 92 7.04 5.45 2.48
CA THR A 92 8.47 5.63 2.17
C THR A 92 9.21 6.34 3.30
N ASN A 93 8.53 6.61 4.42
CA ASN A 93 9.10 7.21 5.63
C ASN A 93 9.09 6.16 6.75
N CYS A 94 10.29 5.71 7.15
CA CYS A 94 10.48 4.72 8.19
C CYS A 94 9.96 5.16 9.57
N GLU A 95 10.17 6.42 9.95
CA GLU A 95 9.72 6.93 11.25
C GLU A 95 8.20 6.95 11.34
N GLU A 96 7.53 7.40 10.28
CA GLU A 96 6.06 7.39 10.23
C GLU A 96 5.50 5.98 10.14
N PHE A 97 6.21 5.06 9.48
CA PHE A 97 5.83 3.65 9.43
C PHE A 97 5.97 2.97 10.80
N GLU A 98 7.05 3.24 11.52
CA GLU A 98 7.25 2.74 12.88
C GLU A 98 6.16 3.25 13.82
N LYS A 99 5.89 4.57 13.80
CA LYS A 99 4.80 5.17 14.59
C LYS A 99 3.45 4.53 14.25
N PHE A 100 3.19 4.28 12.96
CA PHE A 100 1.98 3.59 12.54
C PHE A 100 1.86 2.20 13.16
N ILE A 101 2.92 1.39 13.16
CA ILE A 101 2.89 0.06 13.79
C ILE A 101 2.67 0.18 15.30
N ARG A 102 3.40 1.08 15.99
CA ARG A 102 3.28 1.27 17.45
C ARG A 102 1.87 1.71 17.87
N ASN A 103 1.22 2.55 17.08
CA ASN A 103 -0.11 3.09 17.39
C ASN A 103 -1.25 2.10 17.11
N ASN A 104 -0.98 0.99 16.41
CA ASN A 104 -1.99 0.05 15.96
C ASN A 104 -1.71 -1.35 16.49
N LEU A 105 -1.96 -1.58 17.79
CA LEU A 105 -1.64 -2.84 18.48
C LEU A 105 -2.39 -4.07 17.93
N GLY A 106 -3.52 -3.87 17.26
CA GLY A 106 -4.26 -4.93 16.57
C GLY A 106 -3.56 -5.46 15.31
N LEU A 107 -2.58 -4.70 14.78
CA LEU A 107 -1.80 -5.08 13.61
C LEU A 107 -0.69 -6.05 14.01
N GLN A 108 -0.79 -7.30 13.56
CA GLN A 108 0.14 -8.36 13.93
C GLN A 108 1.19 -8.63 12.86
N ILE A 109 0.75 -8.66 11.60
CA ILE A 109 1.58 -9.03 10.45
C ILE A 109 1.33 -8.05 9.33
N ILE A 110 2.41 -7.66 8.65
CA ILE A 110 2.39 -6.93 7.40
C ILE A 110 2.92 -7.85 6.31
N ILE A 111 2.14 -8.03 5.26
CA ILE A 111 2.47 -8.84 4.10
C ILE A 111 2.69 -7.90 2.94
N VAL A 112 3.90 -7.88 2.37
CA VAL A 112 4.16 -7.22 1.10
C VAL A 112 4.00 -8.26 0.00
N ASP A 113 2.83 -8.25 -0.63
CA ASP A 113 2.47 -9.16 -1.70
C ASP A 113 2.84 -8.54 -3.06
N THR A 114 4.00 -8.96 -3.55
CA THR A 114 4.47 -8.62 -4.89
C THR A 114 4.27 -9.76 -5.88
N LEU A 115 3.44 -10.78 -5.55
CA LEU A 115 3.13 -11.89 -6.45
C LEU A 115 2.73 -11.44 -7.87
N PRO A 116 1.88 -10.40 -8.04
CA PRO A 116 1.48 -9.95 -9.36
C PRO A 116 2.62 -9.41 -10.23
N PHE A 117 3.77 -9.06 -9.64
CA PHE A 117 4.86 -8.38 -10.32
C PHE A 117 6.16 -9.20 -10.38
N ASN A 118 6.48 -9.93 -9.31
CA ASN A 118 7.78 -10.61 -9.18
C ASN A 118 7.67 -11.99 -8.49
N ASN A 119 6.46 -12.50 -8.28
CA ASN A 119 6.19 -13.78 -7.61
C ASN A 119 6.82 -13.91 -6.21
N LYS A 120 6.94 -12.81 -5.46
CA LYS A 120 7.45 -12.82 -4.08
C LYS A 120 6.40 -12.30 -3.10
N VAL A 121 6.36 -12.94 -1.94
CA VAL A 121 5.63 -12.47 -0.77
C VAL A 121 6.63 -12.27 0.35
N ILE A 122 6.57 -11.12 1.01
CA ILE A 122 7.37 -10.85 2.20
C ILE A 122 6.42 -10.75 3.38
N VAL A 123 6.62 -11.58 4.39
CA VAL A 123 5.82 -11.59 5.61
C VAL A 123 6.66 -11.00 6.74
N CYS A 124 6.14 -9.97 7.39
CA CYS A 124 6.82 -9.28 8.48
C CYS A 124 5.93 -9.22 9.71
N GLU A 125 6.38 -9.79 10.82
CA GLU A 125 5.72 -9.60 12.11
C GLU A 125 5.99 -8.20 12.66
N CYS A 126 4.94 -7.52 13.11
CA CYS A 126 5.04 -6.16 13.65
C CYS A 126 5.98 -6.08 14.86
N LYS A 127 5.99 -7.11 15.72
CA LYS A 127 6.92 -7.19 16.86
C LYS A 127 8.38 -7.21 16.40
N MET A 128 8.69 -7.96 15.34
CA MET A 128 10.03 -8.03 14.77
C MET A 128 10.40 -6.68 14.15
N LEU A 129 9.49 -6.05 13.40
CA LEU A 129 9.75 -4.72 12.83
C LEU A 129 10.11 -3.69 13.92
N LEU A 130 9.40 -3.70 15.07
CA LEU A 130 9.67 -2.77 16.16
C LEU A 130 10.98 -3.05 16.94
N ASN A 131 11.48 -4.29 16.89
CA ASN A 131 12.70 -4.69 17.58
C ASN A 131 13.96 -4.52 16.69
N TYR A 132 13.81 -4.59 15.37
CA TYR A 132 14.89 -4.64 14.41
C TYR A 132 14.81 -3.48 13.40
N SER A 133 15.55 -2.41 13.66
CA SER A 133 15.52 -1.17 12.86
C SER A 133 15.89 -1.38 11.39
N GLU A 134 16.71 -2.39 11.08
CA GLU A 134 17.12 -2.80 9.75
C GLU A 134 15.93 -3.32 8.92
N LEU A 135 14.96 -3.97 9.55
CA LEU A 135 13.76 -4.46 8.87
C LEU A 135 12.83 -3.30 8.50
N ILE A 136 12.74 -2.27 9.36
CA ILE A 136 12.02 -1.03 9.05
C ILE A 136 12.71 -0.28 7.91
N LYS A 137 14.05 -0.20 7.92
CA LYS A 137 14.82 0.44 6.84
C LYS A 137 14.61 -0.22 5.48
N ALA A 138 14.26 -1.51 5.44
CA ALA A 138 13.89 -2.18 4.19
C ALA A 138 12.67 -1.53 3.51
N PHE A 139 11.81 -0.83 4.25
CA PHE A 139 10.67 -0.07 3.72
C PHE A 139 11.06 1.32 3.20
N ASP A 140 12.27 1.80 3.47
CA ASP A 140 12.79 3.01 2.85
C ASP A 140 13.11 2.74 1.38
N CYS A 141 12.17 3.06 0.51
CA CYS A 141 12.33 2.91 -0.93
C CYS A 141 13.23 4.00 -1.56
N ARG A 142 13.80 4.92 -0.76
CA ARG A 142 14.75 5.96 -1.20
C ARG A 142 16.20 5.58 -0.92
N ILE A 143 16.45 4.60 -0.05
CA ILE A 143 17.77 3.99 0.06
C ILE A 143 17.99 3.22 -1.24
N LEU A 144 18.66 3.89 -2.18
CA LEU A 144 19.12 3.32 -3.44
C LEU A 144 20.04 2.14 -3.12
N VAL A 145 19.49 0.92 -3.13
CA VAL A 145 20.31 -0.20 -3.60
C VAL A 145 20.61 0.14 -5.05
N GLU A 146 21.90 0.32 -5.36
CA GLU A 146 22.37 0.60 -6.71
C GLU A 146 21.64 -0.31 -7.69
N ARG A 147 20.76 0.29 -8.50
CA ARG A 147 20.04 -0.46 -9.52
C ARG A 147 21.08 -0.90 -10.54
N PRO A 148 21.13 -2.19 -10.91
CA PRO A 148 21.95 -2.60 -12.05
C PRO A 148 21.57 -1.72 -13.24
N LYS A 149 22.56 -1.04 -13.83
CA LYS A 149 22.36 -0.28 -15.07
C LYS A 149 21.84 -1.26 -16.12
N GLY A 150 20.53 -1.20 -16.42
CA GLY A 150 19.84 -2.13 -17.31
C GLY A 150 18.45 -2.56 -16.86
N SER A 151 18.01 -2.27 -15.62
CA SER A 151 16.63 -2.55 -15.23
C SER A 151 15.68 -1.50 -15.84
N ASN A 152 15.18 -1.80 -17.04
CA ASN A 152 14.08 -1.09 -17.65
C ASN A 152 12.94 -0.98 -16.63
N ARG A 153 12.49 0.25 -16.33
CA ARG A 153 11.11 0.45 -15.93
C ARG A 153 10.29 -0.27 -16.99
N LEU A 154 9.57 -1.32 -16.62
CA LEU A 154 8.43 -1.78 -17.41
C LEU A 154 7.42 -0.61 -17.38
N ARG A 155 7.65 0.36 -18.27
CA ARG A 155 6.59 1.15 -18.85
C ARG A 155 5.70 0.12 -19.51
N TRP A 156 4.43 0.12 -19.12
CA TRP A 156 3.38 -0.43 -19.95
C TRP A 156 3.51 0.18 -21.35
N GLN A 157 4.15 -0.53 -22.26
CA GLN A 157 3.87 -0.40 -23.69
C GLN A 157 2.85 -1.48 -23.98
N THR A 158 1.59 -1.07 -24.05
CA THR A 158 0.55 -1.86 -24.71
C THR A 158 0.92 -1.94 -26.18
N ARG A 159 1.32 -3.13 -26.66
CA ARG A 159 1.21 -3.48 -28.07
C ARG A 159 0.06 -4.48 -28.18
N TYR A 160 -0.95 -4.09 -28.96
CA TYR A 160 -1.87 -5.02 -29.61
C TYR A 160 -1.12 -5.78 -30.69
#